data_AF-A0A1I6Y7H4-F1
#
_entry.id   AF-A0A1I6Y7H4-F1
#
_cell.length_a   1.000
_cell.length_b   1.000
_cell.length_c   1.000
_cell.angle_alpha   90.00
_cell.angle_beta   90.00
_cell.angle_gamma   90.00
#
_symmetry.space_group_name_H-M   'P 1'
#
loop_
_entity.id
_entity.type
_entity.pdbx_description
1 polymer ?
#
loop_
_entity_poly.entity_id
_entity_poly.type
_entity_poly.pdbx_seq_one_letter_code
_entity_poly.pdbx_strand_id
1 'polypeptide(L)'
;MKQLLALGKISDGAQAAFDYLGRFFGMQTYEYGVDSAGGVIMAMRPDLLMVSLEDLLVAPTMTIANLRNDNPRTPIITFGTVDDKVKFDTVVPEEKLENLIIPLDENQALNTICGQLRMDPEALKAQMASRKKILVVDDDATTLRSMRSMLEDLYEVHVANSGAKAFEVMDEVMPDVVLLDYEMPEMSGREVLVKIRQTQKLMRLPVVFVTSSSGKEVVQELIALKASGLLLKPVVMGNLTAALDKALSGK
;
A
#
# COMPACT_ATOMS: atom_id res chain seq x y z
N MET A 1 10.27 7.09 -1.87
CA MET A 1 8.84 7.44 -1.99
C MET A 1 8.59 8.72 -1.18
N LYS A 2 7.73 9.64 -1.65
CA LYS A 2 7.36 10.85 -0.90
C LYS A 2 6.53 10.48 0.33
N GLN A 3 6.73 11.18 1.45
CA GLN A 3 6.08 10.92 2.73
C GLN A 3 4.99 11.94 3.01
N LEU A 4 3.78 11.50 3.35
CA LEU A 4 2.64 12.33 3.72
C LEU A 4 2.24 12.06 5.16
N LEU A 5 1.98 13.11 5.93
CA LEU A 5 1.45 13.01 7.28
C LEU A 5 0.08 13.66 7.34
N ALA A 6 -0.92 12.88 7.71
CA ALA A 6 -2.26 13.36 7.98
C ALA A 6 -2.47 13.58 9.48
N LEU A 7 -2.87 14.79 9.83
CA LEU A 7 -3.15 15.23 11.18
C LEU A 7 -4.67 15.32 11.36
N GLY A 8 -5.16 14.57 12.34
CA GLY A 8 -6.57 14.47 12.68
C GLY A 8 -7.24 13.19 12.19
N LYS A 9 -8.45 12.97 12.69
CA LYS A 9 -9.20 11.74 12.45
C LYS A 9 -9.62 11.60 10.99
N ILE A 10 -9.41 10.42 10.42
CA ILE A 10 -9.91 10.08 9.08
C ILE A 10 -11.33 9.53 9.23
N SER A 11 -12.28 10.16 8.54
CA SER A 11 -13.66 9.68 8.49
C SER A 11 -13.84 8.62 7.39
N ASP A 12 -14.92 7.84 7.48
CA ASP A 12 -15.26 6.81 6.49
C ASP A 12 -15.33 7.35 5.07
N GLY A 13 -15.77 8.61 4.89
CA GLY A 13 -15.85 9.29 3.60
C GLY A 13 -14.49 9.65 2.98
N ALA A 14 -13.39 9.50 3.73
CA ALA A 14 -12.03 9.74 3.25
C ALA A 14 -11.18 8.46 3.19
N GLN A 15 -11.57 7.39 3.90
CA GLN A 15 -10.74 6.19 4.06
C GLN A 15 -10.29 5.57 2.72
N ALA A 16 -11.22 5.40 1.77
CA ALA A 16 -10.91 4.82 0.46
C ALA A 16 -9.85 5.64 -0.31
N ALA A 17 -9.97 6.98 -0.27
CA ALA A 17 -9.01 7.87 -0.91
C ALA A 17 -7.64 7.82 -0.22
N PHE A 18 -7.59 7.71 1.11
CA PHE A 18 -6.33 7.54 1.83
C PHE A 18 -5.65 6.21 1.53
N ASP A 19 -6.41 5.11 1.46
CA ASP A 19 -5.90 3.79 1.06
C ASP A 19 -5.38 3.82 -0.38
N TYR A 20 -6.08 4.52 -1.28
CA TYR A 20 -5.66 4.73 -2.66
C TYR A 20 -4.34 5.53 -2.74
N LEU A 21 -4.24 6.64 -2.03
CA LEU A 21 -3.04 7.48 -1.96
C LEU A 21 -1.84 6.75 -1.35
N GLY A 22 -2.07 5.87 -0.36
CA GLY A 22 -1.04 5.03 0.25
C GLY A 22 -0.33 4.09 -0.73
N ARG A 23 -0.88 3.89 -1.94
CA ARG A 23 -0.22 3.13 -3.01
C ARG A 23 0.89 3.92 -3.72
N PHE A 24 0.85 5.24 -3.64
CA PHE A 24 1.79 6.16 -4.29
C PHE A 24 2.76 6.83 -3.32
N PHE A 25 2.33 6.97 -2.06
CA PHE A 25 3.03 7.75 -1.04
C PHE A 25 3.15 6.98 0.27
N GLY A 26 4.23 7.23 1.01
CA GLY A 26 4.34 6.75 2.38
C GLY A 26 3.39 7.55 3.25
N MET A 27 2.24 6.97 3.59
CA MET A 27 1.17 7.65 4.32
C MET A 27 1.24 7.29 5.81
N GLN A 28 1.21 8.29 6.68
CA GLN A 28 1.00 8.11 8.13
C GLN A 28 -0.10 9.02 8.64
N THR A 29 -0.74 8.61 9.73
CA THR A 29 -1.83 9.34 10.38
C THR A 29 -1.47 9.63 11.83
N TYR A 30 -1.90 10.78 12.33
CA TYR A 30 -1.70 11.20 13.70
C TYR A 30 -2.98 11.85 14.23
N GLU A 31 -3.67 11.17 15.14
CA GLU A 31 -5.03 11.52 15.57
C GLU A 31 -5.07 12.32 16.89
N TYR A 32 -3.93 12.66 17.49
CA TYR A 32 -3.87 13.30 18.82
C TYR A 32 -3.89 14.85 18.76
N GLY A 33 -4.42 15.41 17.68
CA GLY A 33 -4.52 16.84 17.42
C GLY A 33 -3.24 17.46 16.83
N VAL A 34 -3.41 18.60 16.17
CA VAL A 34 -2.33 19.25 15.39
C VAL A 34 -1.21 19.81 16.29
N ASP A 35 -1.56 20.37 17.45
CA ASP A 35 -0.59 21.05 18.32
C ASP A 35 0.43 20.10 18.97
N SER A 36 0.08 18.82 19.12
CA SER A 36 0.95 17.77 19.67
C SER A 36 1.79 17.08 18.57
N ALA A 37 1.56 17.42 17.30
CA ALA A 37 2.18 16.73 16.17
C ALA A 37 3.66 17.12 15.92
N GLY A 38 4.18 18.17 16.58
CA GLY A 38 5.54 18.67 16.32
C GLY A 38 6.63 17.59 16.41
N GLY A 39 6.55 16.70 17.40
CA GLY A 39 7.50 15.58 17.54
C GLY A 39 7.44 14.58 16.39
N VAL A 40 6.23 14.22 15.93
CA VAL A 40 6.07 13.28 14.80
C VAL A 40 6.46 13.93 13.48
N ILE A 41 6.14 15.20 13.27
CA ILE A 41 6.56 15.96 12.08
C ILE A 41 8.10 16.01 12.00
N MET A 42 8.77 16.32 13.12
CA MET A 42 10.23 16.37 13.19
C MET A 42 10.89 15.01 12.92
N ALA A 43 10.31 13.93 13.45
CA ALA A 43 10.82 12.58 13.28
C ALA A 43 10.60 12.05 11.85
N MET A 44 9.41 12.25 11.30
CA MET A 44 9.01 11.74 9.98
C MET A 44 9.55 12.58 8.82
N ARG A 45 9.67 13.91 9.03
CA ARG A 45 10.02 14.90 7.99
C ARG A 45 9.15 14.75 6.73
N PRO A 46 7.81 14.92 6.85
CA PRO A 46 6.91 14.71 5.73
C PRO A 46 7.16 15.72 4.60
N ASP A 47 6.98 15.25 3.37
CA ASP A 47 7.01 16.08 2.17
C ASP A 47 5.73 16.93 2.03
N LEU A 48 4.64 16.56 2.70
CA LEU A 48 3.37 17.31 2.73
C LEU A 48 2.58 16.98 3.99
N LEU A 49 1.93 18.00 4.56
CA LEU A 49 0.99 17.87 5.68
C LEU A 49 -0.44 17.95 5.17
N MET A 50 -1.27 16.99 5.58
CA MET A 50 -2.72 17.01 5.39
C MET A 50 -3.36 17.27 6.74
N VAL A 51 -4.15 18.33 6.90
CA VAL A 51 -4.69 18.74 8.20
C VAL A 51 -6.22 18.68 8.18
N SER A 52 -6.82 17.96 9.12
CA SER A 52 -8.27 17.94 9.28
C SER A 52 -8.77 19.34 9.62
N LEU A 53 -9.77 19.82 8.88
CA LEU A 53 -10.41 21.10 9.17
C LEU A 53 -11.10 21.08 10.54
N GLU A 54 -11.68 19.95 10.93
CA GLU A 54 -12.34 19.80 12.25
C GLU A 54 -11.37 20.13 13.40
N ASP A 55 -10.17 19.57 13.35
CA ASP A 55 -9.13 19.82 14.35
C ASP A 55 -8.60 21.26 14.27
N LEU A 56 -8.57 21.82 13.06
CA LEU A 56 -8.05 23.17 12.82
C LEU A 56 -8.99 24.26 13.36
N LEU A 57 -10.30 24.01 13.43
CA LEU A 57 -11.30 24.99 13.86
C LEU A 57 -11.18 25.43 15.34
N VAL A 58 -10.38 24.75 16.16
CA VAL A 58 -10.15 25.13 17.57
C VAL A 58 -9.33 26.42 17.69
N ALA A 59 -8.27 26.56 16.89
CA ALA A 59 -7.37 27.72 16.91
C ALA A 59 -6.69 27.98 15.55
N PRO A 60 -7.46 28.14 14.46
CA PRO A 60 -6.97 27.93 13.09
C PRO A 60 -5.83 28.88 12.71
N THR A 61 -5.92 30.17 13.04
CA THR A 61 -4.87 31.16 12.73
C THR A 61 -3.54 30.83 13.41
N MET A 62 -3.58 30.49 14.70
CA MET A 62 -2.36 30.21 15.48
C MET A 62 -1.75 28.87 15.08
N THR A 63 -2.59 27.84 14.90
CA THR A 63 -2.13 26.51 14.49
C THR A 63 -1.47 26.53 13.11
N ILE A 64 -2.05 27.23 12.11
CA ILE A 64 -1.42 27.37 10.79
C ILE A 64 -0.11 28.15 10.88
N ALA A 65 -0.09 29.27 11.61
CA ALA A 65 1.10 30.08 11.77
C ALA A 65 2.25 29.26 12.38
N ASN A 66 1.97 28.46 13.42
CA ASN A 66 2.94 27.56 14.04
C ASN A 66 3.44 26.50 13.06
N LEU A 67 2.52 25.80 12.36
CA LEU A 67 2.89 24.79 11.37
C LEU A 67 3.79 25.36 10.27
N ARG A 68 3.49 26.55 9.75
CA ARG A 68 4.31 27.21 8.71
C ARG A 68 5.67 27.65 9.25
N ASN A 69 5.71 28.23 10.45
CA ASN A 69 6.96 28.69 11.06
C ASN A 69 7.92 27.53 11.33
N ASP A 70 7.39 26.42 11.86
CA ASP A 70 8.17 25.24 12.18
C ASP A 70 8.53 24.43 10.92
N ASN A 71 7.72 24.51 9.86
CA ASN A 71 7.86 23.73 8.64
C ASN A 71 7.78 24.60 7.36
N PRO A 72 8.70 25.56 7.16
CA PRO A 72 8.58 26.61 6.15
C PRO A 72 8.64 26.13 4.70
N ARG A 73 9.03 24.88 4.46
CA ARG A 73 9.14 24.27 3.13
C ARG A 73 8.14 23.14 2.90
N THR A 74 7.37 22.76 3.91
CA THR A 74 6.43 21.65 3.79
C THR A 74 5.07 22.22 3.39
N PRO A 75 4.54 21.89 2.20
CA PRO A 75 3.19 22.30 1.82
C PRO A 75 2.16 21.73 2.81
N ILE A 76 1.13 22.54 3.06
CA ILE A 76 0.01 22.21 3.93
C ILE A 76 -1.23 22.23 3.06
N ILE A 77 -1.99 21.13 3.08
CA ILE A 77 -3.35 21.07 2.55
C ILE A 77 -4.29 20.70 3.69
N THR A 78 -5.57 20.98 3.50
CA THR A 78 -6.60 20.65 4.46
C THR A 78 -7.58 19.64 3.89
N PHE A 79 -8.27 18.91 4.76
CA PHE A 79 -9.36 18.02 4.36
C PHE A 79 -10.52 18.12 5.35
N GLY A 80 -11.76 18.02 4.87
CA GLY A 80 -12.94 18.13 5.73
C GLY A 80 -14.23 18.26 4.94
N THR A 81 -15.34 18.53 5.60
CA THR A 81 -16.62 18.74 4.93
C THR A 81 -16.71 20.13 4.29
N VAL A 82 -17.71 20.34 3.43
CA VAL A 82 -18.03 21.68 2.89
C VAL A 82 -18.30 22.67 4.02
N ASP A 83 -19.02 22.24 5.06
CA ASP A 83 -19.34 23.08 6.22
C ASP A 83 -18.09 23.48 7.00
N ASP A 84 -17.15 22.56 7.18
CA ASP A 84 -15.88 22.85 7.86
C ASP A 84 -15.06 23.85 7.06
N LYS A 85 -15.04 23.73 5.73
CA LYS A 85 -14.36 24.69 4.85
C LYS A 85 -14.99 26.08 4.96
N VAL A 86 -16.32 26.18 4.94
CA VAL A 86 -17.01 27.48 5.09
C VAL A 86 -16.67 28.12 6.43
N LYS A 87 -16.68 27.36 7.53
CA LYS A 87 -16.27 27.85 8.85
C LYS A 87 -14.82 28.31 8.85
N PHE A 88 -13.93 27.52 8.27
CA PHE A 88 -12.50 27.83 8.19
C PHE A 88 -12.24 29.12 7.41
N ASP A 89 -12.79 29.24 6.20
CA ASP A 89 -12.65 30.43 5.35
C ASP A 89 -13.25 31.69 6.00
N THR A 90 -14.24 31.54 6.88
CA THR A 90 -14.83 32.65 7.64
C THR A 90 -13.89 33.16 8.73
N VAL A 91 -13.14 32.25 9.37
CA VAL A 91 -12.23 32.58 10.48
C VAL A 91 -10.86 33.03 9.98
N VAL A 92 -10.38 32.46 8.87
CA VAL A 92 -9.03 32.71 8.33
C VAL A 92 -9.10 32.97 6.81
N PRO A 93 -9.80 34.02 6.35
CA PRO A 93 -10.04 34.28 4.93
C PRO A 93 -8.77 34.58 4.12
N GLU A 94 -7.68 34.96 4.79
CA GLU A 94 -6.37 35.22 4.17
C GLU A 94 -5.61 33.94 3.80
N GLU A 95 -5.89 32.82 4.47
CA GLU A 95 -5.21 31.55 4.24
C GLU A 95 -5.88 30.80 3.08
N LYS A 96 -5.26 30.89 1.90
CA LYS A 96 -5.72 30.18 0.68
C LYS A 96 -5.12 28.78 0.60
N LEU A 97 -5.48 27.92 1.56
CA LEU A 97 -5.05 26.52 1.55
C LEU A 97 -5.86 25.71 0.51
N GLU A 98 -5.20 24.77 -0.15
CA GLU A 98 -5.91 23.76 -0.94
C GLU A 98 -6.71 22.85 -0.01
N ASN A 99 -7.97 22.60 -0.37
CA ASN A 99 -8.92 21.87 0.47
C ASN A 99 -9.44 20.62 -0.27
N LEU A 100 -9.34 19.47 0.37
CA LEU A 100 -9.93 18.22 -0.05
C LEU A 100 -11.29 18.03 0.64
N ILE A 101 -12.37 18.07 -0.14
CA ILE A 101 -13.73 17.95 0.38
C ILE A 101 -14.12 16.48 0.54
N ILE A 102 -14.71 16.14 1.69
CA ILE A 102 -15.26 14.82 2.00
C ILE A 102 -16.74 14.77 1.57
N PRO A 103 -17.21 13.69 0.88
CA PRO A 103 -16.51 12.46 0.52
C PRO A 103 -15.42 12.69 -0.53
N LEU A 104 -14.25 12.10 -0.29
CA LEU A 104 -13.04 12.41 -1.03
C LEU A 104 -12.92 11.54 -2.29
N ASP A 105 -12.84 12.18 -3.45
CA ASP A 105 -12.54 11.50 -4.71
C ASP A 105 -11.04 11.15 -4.81
N GLU A 106 -10.75 9.90 -5.17
CA GLU A 106 -9.39 9.36 -5.27
C GLU A 106 -8.51 10.13 -6.27
N ASN A 107 -9.06 10.46 -7.44
CA ASN A 107 -8.32 11.15 -8.49
C ASN A 107 -8.10 12.62 -8.14
N GLN A 108 -9.11 13.28 -7.57
CA GLN A 108 -9.00 14.64 -7.08
C GLN A 108 -7.93 14.75 -5.99
N ALA A 109 -7.93 13.82 -5.02
CA ALA A 109 -6.95 13.79 -3.95
C ALA A 109 -5.52 13.61 -4.50
N LEU A 110 -5.32 12.65 -5.40
CA LEU A 110 -4.03 12.41 -6.04
C LEU A 110 -3.55 13.63 -6.84
N ASN A 111 -4.42 14.23 -7.65
CA ASN A 111 -4.09 15.41 -8.45
C ASN A 111 -3.69 16.60 -7.57
N THR A 112 -4.42 16.82 -6.47
CA THR A 112 -4.14 17.92 -5.52
C THR A 112 -2.78 17.73 -4.85
N ILE A 113 -2.50 16.53 -4.32
CA ILE A 113 -1.21 16.20 -3.68
C ILE A 113 -0.07 16.30 -4.70
N CYS A 114 -0.25 15.79 -5.92
CA CYS A 114 0.76 15.89 -6.97
C CYS A 114 1.05 17.35 -7.36
N GLY A 115 0.02 18.20 -7.42
CA GLY A 115 0.20 19.64 -7.67
C GLY A 115 1.07 20.31 -6.61
N GLN A 116 0.83 20.01 -5.33
CA GLN A 116 1.63 20.55 -4.22
C GLN A 116 3.06 20.02 -4.20
N LEU A 117 3.26 18.75 -4.54
CA LEU A 117 4.56 18.10 -4.58
C LEU A 117 5.32 18.30 -5.91
N ARG A 118 4.70 18.97 -6.89
CA ARG A 118 5.22 19.17 -8.26
C ARG A 118 5.55 17.84 -8.96
N MET A 119 4.62 16.89 -8.86
CA MET A 119 4.69 15.57 -9.47
C MET A 119 3.65 15.42 -10.58
N ASP A 120 3.89 14.50 -11.51
CA ASP A 120 2.92 14.14 -12.55
C ASP A 120 2.06 12.95 -12.08
N PRO A 121 0.74 13.14 -11.84
CA PRO A 121 -0.14 12.07 -11.40
C PRO A 121 -0.30 10.96 -12.44
N GLU A 122 -0.24 11.28 -13.74
CA GLU A 122 -0.37 10.27 -14.79
C GLU A 122 0.91 9.42 -14.90
N ALA A 123 2.08 10.02 -14.70
CA ALA A 123 3.33 9.27 -14.58
C ALA A 123 3.33 8.33 -13.35
N LEU A 124 2.80 8.77 -12.20
CA LEU A 124 2.65 7.93 -11.01
C LEU A 124 1.70 6.76 -11.26
N LYS A 125 0.53 7.00 -11.85
CA LYS A 125 -0.43 5.96 -12.23
C LYS A 125 0.17 4.97 -13.23
N ALA A 126 0.85 5.46 -14.26
CA ALA A 126 1.50 4.62 -15.26
C ALA A 126 2.62 3.78 -14.65
N GLN A 127 3.44 4.36 -13.77
CA GLN A 127 4.47 3.63 -13.05
C GLN A 127 3.85 2.53 -12.19
N MET A 128 2.80 2.83 -11.43
CA MET A 128 2.09 1.84 -10.61
C MET A 128 1.47 0.73 -11.46
N ALA A 129 0.77 1.08 -12.54
CA ALA A 129 0.17 0.12 -13.46
C ALA A 129 1.20 -0.75 -14.20
N SER A 130 2.45 -0.29 -14.31
CA SER A 130 3.55 -1.07 -14.89
C SER A 130 4.18 -2.05 -13.90
N ARG A 131 3.90 -1.92 -12.59
CA ARG A 131 4.43 -2.84 -11.59
C ARG A 131 3.84 -4.23 -11.79
N LYS A 132 4.69 -5.23 -11.63
CA LYS A 132 4.24 -6.62 -11.63
C LYS A 132 3.44 -6.92 -10.38
N LYS A 133 2.33 -7.62 -10.57
CA LYS A 133 1.39 -8.00 -9.51
C LYS A 133 1.83 -9.31 -8.89
N ILE A 134 2.11 -9.31 -7.60
CA ILE A 134 2.60 -10.47 -6.86
C ILE A 134 1.54 -10.85 -5.86
N LEU A 135 1.09 -12.10 -5.88
CA LEU A 135 0.22 -12.64 -4.84
C LEU A 135 1.05 -13.46 -3.85
N VAL A 136 1.03 -13.07 -2.58
CA VAL A 136 1.65 -13.82 -1.47
C VAL A 136 0.57 -14.60 -0.74
N VAL A 137 0.74 -15.90 -0.62
CA VAL A 137 -0.22 -16.82 0.01
C VAL A 137 0.46 -17.59 1.13
N ASP A 138 0.02 -17.37 2.36
CA ASP A 138 0.58 -17.96 3.57
C ASP A 138 -0.46 -17.82 4.70
N ASP A 139 -0.63 -18.84 5.55
CA ASP A 139 -1.58 -18.77 6.68
C ASP A 139 -1.02 -17.97 7.87
N ASP A 140 0.30 -17.77 7.95
CA ASP A 140 0.93 -16.94 8.96
C ASP A 140 0.91 -15.45 8.57
N ALA A 141 0.11 -14.69 9.31
CA ALA A 141 0.01 -13.23 9.15
C ALA A 141 1.35 -12.50 9.33
N THR A 142 2.28 -13.05 10.13
CA THR A 142 3.61 -12.45 10.32
C THR A 142 4.43 -12.55 9.04
N THR A 143 4.41 -13.73 8.43
CA THR A 143 5.07 -14.00 7.15
C THR A 143 4.48 -13.15 6.02
N LEU A 144 3.15 -13.03 5.93
CA LEU A 144 2.49 -12.16 4.95
C LEU A 144 2.94 -10.70 5.08
N ARG A 145 2.95 -10.15 6.31
CA ARG A 145 3.40 -8.76 6.56
C ARG A 145 4.87 -8.56 6.20
N SER A 146 5.72 -9.51 6.57
CA SER A 146 7.15 -9.47 6.28
C SER A 146 7.41 -9.44 4.77
N MET A 147 6.83 -10.39 4.03
CA MET A 147 6.99 -10.46 2.57
C MET A 147 6.40 -9.24 1.86
N ARG A 148 5.25 -8.73 2.30
CA ARG A 148 4.68 -7.49 1.77
C ARG A 148 5.64 -6.33 1.94
N SER A 149 6.15 -6.11 3.15
CA SER A 149 7.09 -5.01 3.44
C SER A 149 8.37 -5.12 2.60
N MET A 150 8.85 -6.33 2.34
CA MET A 150 10.02 -6.54 1.48
C MET A 150 9.75 -6.19 0.00
N LEU A 151 8.53 -6.37 -0.50
CA LEU A 151 8.21 -6.34 -1.93
C LEU A 151 7.45 -5.09 -2.40
N GLU A 152 6.76 -4.38 -1.50
CA GLU A 152 5.81 -3.31 -1.85
C GLU A 152 6.45 -2.09 -2.53
N ASP A 153 7.75 -1.87 -2.36
CA ASP A 153 8.48 -0.81 -3.05
C ASP A 153 8.71 -1.12 -4.54
N LEU A 154 8.78 -2.40 -4.91
CA LEU A 154 9.13 -2.87 -6.26
C LEU A 154 7.91 -3.38 -7.05
N TYR A 155 6.91 -3.89 -6.33
CA TYR A 155 5.82 -4.65 -6.90
C TYR A 155 4.45 -4.16 -6.41
N GLU A 156 3.39 -4.53 -7.12
CA GLU A 156 2.02 -4.42 -6.60
C GLU A 156 1.71 -5.71 -5.82
N VAL A 157 1.79 -5.66 -4.49
CA VAL A 157 1.72 -6.85 -3.64
C VAL A 157 0.30 -7.05 -3.10
N HIS A 158 -0.24 -8.23 -3.37
CA HIS A 158 -1.50 -8.73 -2.85
C HIS A 158 -1.22 -9.88 -1.88
N VAL A 159 -2.07 -10.03 -0.87
CA VAL A 159 -1.91 -11.08 0.15
C VAL A 159 -3.18 -11.89 0.31
N ALA A 160 -3.03 -13.19 0.55
CA ALA A 160 -4.12 -14.10 0.90
C ALA A 160 -3.67 -15.01 2.05
N ASN A 161 -4.52 -15.16 3.06
CA ASN A 161 -4.23 -15.95 4.25
C ASN A 161 -4.70 -17.41 4.18
N SER A 162 -5.16 -17.85 3.01
CA SER A 162 -5.61 -19.22 2.78
C SER A 162 -5.65 -19.52 1.29
N GLY A 163 -5.67 -20.82 0.94
CA GLY A 163 -5.86 -21.26 -0.45
C GLY A 163 -7.18 -20.76 -1.04
N ALA A 164 -8.27 -20.74 -0.26
CA ALA A 164 -9.57 -20.23 -0.72
C ALA A 164 -9.49 -18.74 -1.06
N LYS A 165 -8.93 -17.92 -0.16
CA LYS A 165 -8.77 -16.49 -0.40
C LYS A 165 -7.84 -16.20 -1.57
N ALA A 166 -6.83 -17.04 -1.80
CA ALA A 166 -5.94 -16.90 -2.94
C ALA A 166 -6.68 -16.98 -4.28
N PHE A 167 -7.69 -17.85 -4.41
CA PHE A 167 -8.50 -17.92 -5.63
C PHE A 167 -9.40 -16.70 -5.83
N GLU A 168 -9.97 -16.14 -4.77
CA GLU A 168 -10.71 -14.87 -4.86
C GLU A 168 -9.81 -13.76 -5.39
N VAL A 169 -8.61 -13.63 -4.82
CA VAL A 169 -7.64 -12.59 -5.23
C VAL A 169 -7.12 -12.82 -6.65
N MET A 170 -6.82 -14.08 -7.03
CA MET A 170 -6.40 -14.41 -8.40
C MET A 170 -7.47 -14.04 -9.44
N ASP A 171 -8.75 -14.19 -9.09
CA ASP A 171 -9.87 -13.87 -9.96
C ASP A 171 -10.10 -12.36 -10.12
N GLU A 172 -9.86 -11.58 -9.06
CA GLU A 172 -10.00 -10.12 -9.08
C GLU A 172 -8.80 -9.41 -9.73
N VAL A 173 -7.58 -9.85 -9.40
CA VAL A 173 -6.35 -9.08 -9.65
C VAL A 173 -5.57 -9.59 -10.86
N MET A 174 -5.69 -10.90 -11.16
CA MET A 174 -4.88 -11.62 -12.16
C MET A 174 -3.37 -11.37 -11.96
N PRO A 175 -2.76 -11.94 -10.91
CA PRO A 175 -1.35 -11.70 -10.59
C PRO A 175 -0.41 -12.22 -11.69
N ASP A 176 0.78 -11.64 -11.79
CA ASP A 176 1.84 -12.08 -12.70
C ASP A 176 2.62 -13.28 -12.12
N VAL A 177 2.63 -13.47 -10.81
CA VAL A 177 3.26 -14.61 -10.11
C VAL A 177 2.69 -14.79 -8.70
N VAL A 178 2.70 -16.02 -8.22
CA VAL A 178 2.29 -16.38 -6.85
C VAL A 178 3.51 -16.85 -6.05
N LEU A 179 3.69 -16.27 -4.85
CA LEU A 179 4.51 -16.81 -3.78
C LEU A 179 3.60 -17.63 -2.87
N LEU A 180 3.86 -18.93 -2.73
CA LEU A 180 2.93 -19.87 -2.12
C LEU A 180 3.60 -20.68 -1.01
N ASP A 181 3.05 -20.61 0.20
CA ASP A 181 3.44 -21.55 1.25
C ASP A 181 2.96 -22.96 0.93
N TYR A 182 3.76 -23.95 1.32
CA TYR A 182 3.48 -25.36 1.07
C TYR A 182 2.47 -25.93 2.07
N GLU A 183 2.60 -25.57 3.35
CA GLU A 183 1.92 -26.17 4.50
C GLU A 183 0.88 -25.20 5.06
N MET A 184 -0.28 -25.14 4.42
CA MET A 184 -1.42 -24.35 4.91
C MET A 184 -2.56 -25.26 5.38
N PRO A 185 -3.35 -24.83 6.40
CA PRO A 185 -4.53 -25.55 6.83
C PRO A 185 -5.63 -25.53 5.76
N GLU A 186 -6.52 -26.52 5.83
CA GLU A 186 -7.68 -26.74 4.93
C GLU A 186 -7.33 -27.05 3.48
N MET A 187 -6.47 -26.26 2.84
CA MET A 187 -5.99 -26.42 1.48
C MET A 187 -4.50 -26.12 1.41
N SER A 188 -3.70 -27.17 1.23
CA SER A 188 -2.24 -27.05 1.11
C SER A 188 -1.82 -26.27 -0.14
N GLY A 189 -0.60 -25.71 -0.14
CA GLY A 189 -0.06 -25.05 -1.33
C GLY A 189 0.03 -25.98 -2.54
N ARG A 190 0.23 -27.27 -2.31
CA ARG A 190 0.17 -28.28 -3.37
C ARG A 190 -1.22 -28.32 -4.02
N GLU A 191 -2.28 -28.39 -3.23
CA GLU A 191 -3.66 -28.41 -3.74
C GLU A 191 -4.00 -27.13 -4.48
N VAL A 192 -3.54 -25.98 -3.98
CA VAL A 192 -3.65 -24.69 -4.68
C VAL A 192 -2.97 -24.76 -6.05
N LEU A 193 -1.72 -25.24 -6.13
CA LEU A 193 -1.01 -25.38 -7.40
C LEU A 193 -1.74 -26.31 -8.39
N VAL A 194 -2.22 -27.46 -7.93
CA VAL A 194 -2.98 -28.40 -8.78
C VAL A 194 -4.21 -27.72 -9.36
N LYS A 195 -4.98 -27.00 -8.54
CA LYS A 195 -6.18 -26.28 -8.98
C LYS A 195 -5.84 -25.10 -9.89
N ILE A 196 -4.73 -24.39 -9.68
CA ILE A 196 -4.20 -23.39 -10.62
C ILE A 196 -3.96 -24.03 -11.99
N ARG A 197 -3.27 -25.18 -12.04
CA ARG A 197 -2.94 -25.88 -13.29
C ARG A 197 -4.19 -26.42 -14.02
N GLN A 198 -5.25 -26.75 -13.29
CA GLN A 198 -6.54 -27.16 -13.85
C GLN A 198 -7.41 -25.98 -14.32
N THR A 199 -7.10 -24.76 -13.89
CA THR A 199 -7.86 -23.57 -14.23
C THR A 199 -7.33 -22.93 -15.51
N GLN A 200 -8.09 -22.96 -16.61
CA GLN A 200 -7.61 -22.54 -17.95
C GLN A 200 -6.95 -21.15 -17.97
N LYS A 201 -7.51 -20.16 -17.25
CA LYS A 201 -6.97 -18.79 -17.18
C LYS A 201 -5.70 -18.67 -16.32
N LEU A 202 -5.46 -19.61 -15.41
CA LEU A 202 -4.33 -19.60 -14.46
C LEU A 202 -3.27 -20.66 -14.76
N MET A 203 -3.50 -21.55 -15.74
CA MET A 203 -2.65 -22.73 -15.94
C MET A 203 -1.18 -22.41 -16.23
N ARG A 204 -0.89 -21.20 -16.72
CA ARG A 204 0.46 -20.68 -16.99
C ARG A 204 1.00 -19.74 -15.92
N LEU A 205 0.22 -19.44 -14.88
CA LEU A 205 0.61 -18.57 -13.78
C LEU A 205 1.86 -19.14 -13.09
N PRO A 206 2.99 -18.41 -13.08
CA PRO A 206 4.18 -18.81 -12.34
C PRO A 206 3.87 -18.94 -10.85
N VAL A 207 4.37 -20.03 -10.24
CA VAL A 207 4.19 -20.28 -8.80
C VAL A 207 5.55 -20.63 -8.21
N VAL A 208 6.01 -19.81 -7.26
CA VAL A 208 7.24 -20.02 -6.50
C VAL A 208 6.85 -20.42 -5.09
N PHE A 209 7.29 -21.58 -4.65
CA PHE A 209 7.04 -22.03 -3.28
C PHE A 209 7.97 -21.33 -2.30
N VAL A 210 7.43 -20.95 -1.14
CA VAL A 210 8.19 -20.39 -0.02
C VAL A 210 7.85 -21.21 1.22
N THR A 211 8.73 -22.11 1.66
CA THR A 211 8.38 -23.10 2.70
C THR A 211 9.51 -23.31 3.71
N SER A 212 9.16 -23.79 4.89
CA SER A 212 10.14 -24.29 5.88
C SER A 212 10.58 -25.74 5.59
N SER A 213 9.87 -26.47 4.73
CA SER A 213 10.11 -27.88 4.46
C SER A 213 11.04 -28.09 3.26
N SER A 214 12.15 -28.79 3.47
CA SER A 214 13.16 -29.08 2.43
C SER A 214 13.26 -30.58 2.08
N GLY A 215 12.21 -31.35 2.36
CA GLY A 215 12.19 -32.80 2.11
C GLY A 215 12.37 -33.12 0.62
N LYS A 216 13.15 -34.16 0.30
CA LYS A 216 13.37 -34.60 -1.10
C LYS A 216 12.06 -34.90 -1.84
N GLU A 217 11.08 -35.48 -1.14
CA GLU A 217 9.76 -35.80 -1.67
C GLU A 217 9.00 -34.53 -2.09
N VAL A 218 8.97 -33.51 -1.22
CA VAL A 218 8.36 -32.19 -1.53
C VAL A 218 8.98 -31.59 -2.79
N VAL A 219 10.32 -31.58 -2.88
CA VAL A 219 11.02 -31.05 -4.04
C VAL A 219 10.65 -31.80 -5.33
N GLN A 220 10.60 -33.14 -5.28
CA GLN A 220 10.24 -33.96 -6.44
C GLN A 220 8.79 -33.71 -6.90
N GLU A 221 7.86 -33.59 -5.96
CA GLU A 221 6.46 -33.29 -6.28
C GLU A 221 6.29 -31.90 -6.93
N LEU A 222 6.97 -30.88 -6.40
CA LEU A 222 6.90 -29.53 -6.95
C LEU A 222 7.50 -29.43 -8.36
N ILE A 223 8.57 -30.19 -8.62
CA ILE A 223 9.12 -30.33 -9.97
C ILE A 223 8.10 -30.98 -10.91
N ALA A 224 7.43 -32.05 -10.48
CA ALA A 224 6.43 -32.74 -11.29
C ALA A 224 5.22 -31.85 -11.63
N LEU A 225 4.83 -30.96 -10.70
CA LEU A 225 3.74 -29.99 -10.89
C LEU A 225 4.17 -28.72 -11.65
N LYS A 226 5.43 -28.65 -12.13
CA LYS A 226 6.01 -27.50 -12.83
C LYS A 226 5.89 -26.21 -12.02
N ALA A 227 6.31 -26.25 -10.75
CA ALA A 227 6.57 -25.05 -9.99
C ALA A 227 7.71 -24.24 -10.65
N SER A 228 7.59 -22.92 -10.62
CA SER A 228 8.56 -21.98 -11.22
C SER A 228 9.79 -21.79 -10.33
N GLY A 229 9.67 -22.08 -9.03
CA GLY A 229 10.78 -22.01 -8.08
C GLY A 229 10.41 -22.54 -6.70
N LEU A 230 11.42 -22.66 -5.85
CA LEU A 230 11.32 -23.04 -4.44
C LEU A 230 12.33 -22.22 -3.65
N LEU A 231 11.86 -21.61 -2.57
CA LEU A 231 12.63 -20.87 -1.58
C LEU A 231 12.40 -21.48 -0.20
N LEU A 232 13.47 -21.57 0.59
CA LEU A 232 13.39 -21.99 1.98
C LEU A 232 13.29 -20.77 2.90
N LYS A 233 12.37 -20.83 3.87
CA LYS A 233 12.26 -19.85 4.95
C LYS A 233 13.48 -20.00 5.90
N PRO A 234 14.02 -18.91 6.46
CA PRO A 234 13.62 -17.52 6.25
C PRO A 234 14.10 -16.98 4.89
N VAL A 235 13.23 -16.25 4.19
CA VAL A 235 13.58 -15.56 2.94
C VAL A 235 14.26 -14.22 3.22
N VAL A 236 15.14 -13.80 2.32
CA VAL A 236 15.82 -12.51 2.37
C VAL A 236 15.67 -11.82 1.04
N MET A 237 15.77 -10.49 1.00
CA MET A 237 15.37 -9.72 -0.19
C MET A 237 16.07 -10.22 -1.47
N GLY A 238 17.37 -10.51 -1.39
CA GLY A 238 18.15 -10.95 -2.56
C GLY A 238 17.72 -12.29 -3.15
N ASN A 239 17.34 -13.29 -2.34
CA ASN A 239 16.89 -14.58 -2.88
C ASN A 239 15.44 -14.52 -3.39
N LEU A 240 14.61 -13.69 -2.74
CA LEU A 240 13.23 -13.46 -3.11
C LEU A 240 13.12 -12.76 -4.46
N THR A 241 13.86 -11.66 -4.66
CA THR A 241 13.87 -10.94 -5.94
C THR A 241 14.43 -11.80 -7.06
N ALA A 242 15.51 -12.54 -6.83
CA ALA A 242 16.08 -13.42 -7.85
C ALA A 242 15.09 -14.52 -8.32
N ALA A 243 14.32 -15.08 -7.39
CA ALA A 243 13.30 -16.07 -7.73
C ALA A 243 12.13 -15.46 -8.51
N LEU A 244 11.70 -14.25 -8.12
CA LEU A 244 10.65 -13.49 -8.82
C LEU A 244 11.11 -13.12 -10.24
N ASP A 245 12.31 -12.59 -10.42
CA ASP A 245 12.87 -12.23 -11.73
C ASP A 245 12.92 -13.44 -12.67
N LYS A 246 13.35 -14.59 -12.15
CA LYS A 246 13.36 -15.85 -12.91
C LYS A 246 11.93 -16.25 -13.32
N ALA A 247 11.00 -16.29 -12.37
CA ALA A 247 9.61 -16.68 -12.61
C ALA A 247 8.90 -15.75 -13.60
N LEU A 248 9.10 -14.44 -13.48
CA LEU A 248 8.50 -13.41 -14.33
C LEU A 248 9.12 -13.35 -15.74
N SER A 249 10.40 -13.71 -15.89
CA SER A 249 11.06 -13.76 -17.19
C SER A 249 10.75 -15.01 -18.03
N GLY A 250 10.05 -16.00 -17.44
CA GLY A 250 9.72 -17.27 -18.09
C GLY A 250 10.94 -18.15 -18.39
N LYS A 251 12.07 -17.94 -17.69
CA LYS A 251 13.33 -18.68 -17.84
C LYS A 251 13.54 -19.74 -16.77
#